data_AF-A0A5H6DA35-F1
#
_entry.id   AF-A0A5H6DA35-F1
#
_cell.length_a   1.000
_cell.length_b   1.000
_cell.length_c   1.000
_cell.angle_alpha   90.00
_cell.angle_beta   90.00
_cell.angle_gamma   90.00
#
_symmetry.space_group_name_H-M   'P 1'
#
loop_
_entity.id
_entity.type
_entity.pdbx_description
1 polymer ?
#
loop_
_entity_poly.entity_id
_entity_poly.type
_entity_poly.pdbx_seq_one_letter_code
_entity_poly.pdbx_strand_id
1 'polypeptide(L)' 'MMTEFKRTQRDYPLSFKIAVVEQVEKGEMTYKQAQQRYGIQG' A
#
# COMPACT_ATOMS: atom_id res chain seq x y z
N MET A 1 -13.46 22.52 -2.99
CA MET A 1 -12.25 22.16 -2.22
C MET A 1 -11.99 20.69 -2.45
N MET A 2 -10.92 20.32 -3.16
CA MET A 2 -10.52 18.92 -3.25
C MET A 2 -9.86 18.56 -1.92
N THR A 3 -10.59 17.91 -1.04
CA THR A 3 -10.01 17.33 0.17
C THR A 3 -9.07 16.22 -0.29
N GLU A 4 -7.76 16.47 -0.27
CA GLU A 4 -6.76 15.44 -0.47
C GLU A 4 -6.92 14.41 0.66
N PHE A 5 -7.69 13.35 0.39
CA PHE A 5 -7.88 12.25 1.33
C PHE A 5 -6.56 11.50 1.45
N LYS A 6 -5.74 11.93 2.40
CA LYS A 6 -4.48 11.27 2.74
C LYS A 6 -4.82 9.91 3.34
N ARG A 7 -4.67 8.84 2.55
CA ARG A 7 -4.93 7.48 3.03
C ARG A 7 -3.91 7.10 4.09
N THR A 8 -4.42 6.82 5.27
CA THR A 8 -3.68 6.27 6.39
C THR A 8 -3.68 4.75 6.32
N GLN A 9 -2.81 4.08 7.07
CA GLN A 9 -2.78 2.60 7.12
C GLN A 9 -4.12 1.97 7.57
N ARG A 10 -5.02 2.74 8.20
CA ARG A 10 -6.36 2.30 8.60
C ARG A 10 -7.35 2.24 7.43
N ASP A 11 -7.08 2.97 6.35
CA ASP A 11 -7.96 3.04 5.18
C ASP A 11 -7.77 1.85 4.22
N TYR A 12 -6.81 0.98 4.53
CA TYR A 12 -6.56 -0.23 3.77
C TYR A 12 -7.24 -1.45 4.40
N PRO A 13 -8.17 -2.11 3.69
CA PRO A 13 -8.76 -3.35 4.17
C PRO A 13 -7.70 -4.43 4.32
N LEU A 14 -7.96 -5.40 5.20
CA LEU A 14 -7.00 -6.48 5.49
C LEU A 14 -6.60 -7.26 4.22
N SER A 15 -7.55 -7.53 3.34
CA SER A 15 -7.32 -8.22 2.07
C SER A 15 -6.31 -7.49 1.18
N PHE A 16 -6.36 -6.15 1.15
CA PHE A 16 -5.39 -5.35 0.41
C PHE A 16 -3.97 -5.51 0.99
N LYS A 17 -3.84 -5.48 2.32
CA LYS A 17 -2.54 -5.63 2.98
C LYS A 17 -1.92 -6.99 2.69
N ILE A 18 -2.71 -8.05 2.72
CA ILE A 18 -2.27 -9.42 2.38
C ILE A 18 -1.80 -9.48 0.92
N ALA A 19 -2.59 -8.93 -0.02
CA ALA A 19 -2.22 -8.92 -1.44
C ALA A 19 -0.91 -8.16 -1.72
N VAL A 20 -0.64 -7.07 -1.00
CA VAL A 20 0.63 -6.33 -1.12
C VAL A 20 1.80 -7.15 -0.59
N VAL A 21 1.64 -7.85 0.53
CA VAL A 21 2.68 -8.73 1.09
C VAL A 21 2.99 -9.87 0.13
N GLU A 22 1.98 -10.54 -0.43
CA GLU A 22 2.20 -11.62 -1.40
C GLU A 22 2.98 -11.16 -2.63
N GLN A 23 2.69 -9.97 -3.17
CA GLN A 23 3.42 -9.41 -4.32
C GLN A 23 4.90 -9.15 -3.98
N VAL A 24 5.18 -8.73 -2.74
CA VAL A 24 6.55 -8.52 -2.27
C VAL A 24 7.28 -9.84 -2.06
N GLU A 25 6.63 -10.83 -1.46
CA GLU A 25 7.20 -12.17 -1.24
C GLU A 25 7.48 -12.93 -2.54
N LYS A 26 6.62 -12.74 -3.56
CA LYS A 26 6.82 -13.28 -4.92
C LYS A 26 7.92 -12.55 -5.71
N GLY A 27 8.43 -11.42 -5.21
CA GLY A 27 9.43 -10.60 -5.89
C GLY A 27 8.87 -9.76 -7.05
N GLU A 28 7.54 -9.62 -7.15
CA GLU A 28 6.89 -8.81 -8.19
C GLU A 28 7.15 -7.31 -7.97
N MET A 29 7.33 -6.90 -6.71
CA MET A 29 7.80 -5.58 -6.36
C MET A 29 8.53 -5.57 -5.01
N THR A 30 9.39 -4.58 -4.81
CA THR A 30 9.99 -4.32 -3.50
C THR A 30 9.02 -3.58 -2.58
N TYR A 31 9.25 -3.66 -1.27
CA TYR A 31 8.46 -2.89 -0.30
C TYR A 31 8.48 -1.37 -0.59
N LYS A 32 9.59 -0.81 -1.09
CA LYS A 32 9.70 0.61 -1.46
C LYS A 32 8.84 0.98 -2.67
N GLN A 33 8.73 0.08 -3.64
CA GLN A 33 7.85 0.27 -4.79
C GLN A 33 6.38 0.18 -4.40
N ALA A 34 6.02 -0.75 -3.50
CA ALA A 34 4.68 -0.82 -2.93
C ALA A 34 4.30 0.47 -2.19
N GLN A 35 5.24 1.05 -1.43
CA GLN A 35 5.03 2.33 -0.74
C GLN A 35 4.70 3.48 -1.68
N GLN A 36 5.47 3.64 -2.76
CA GLN A 36 5.22 4.70 -3.75
C GLN A 36 3.92 4.44 -4.53
N ARG A 37 3.69 3.20 -4.97
CA ARG A 37 2.53 2.81 -5.79
C ARG A 37 1.21 2.97 -5.04
N TYR A 38 1.20 2.62 -3.77
CA TYR A 38 -0.01 2.61 -2.95
C TYR A 38 -0.07 3.73 -1.92
N GLY A 39 0.90 4.66 -1.91
CA GLY A 39 0.95 5.73 -0.91
C GLY A 39 1.00 5.21 0.54
N ILE A 40 1.60 4.03 0.76
CA ILE A 40 1.75 3.45 2.10
C ILE A 40 2.86 4.22 2.80
N GLN A 41 2.53 4.90 3.89
CA GLN A 41 3.53 5.56 4.75
C GLN A 41 4.19 4.53 5.67
N GLY A 42 5.52 4.43 5.60
CA GLY A 42 6.37 3.55 6.43
C GLY A 42 7.84 3.69 6.08
#